data_AF-A0A2V8SFB1-F1
#
_entry.id   AF-A0A2V8SFB1-F1
#
_cell.length_a   1.000
_cell.length_b   1.000
_cell.length_c   1.000
_cell.angle_alpha   90.00
_cell.angle_beta   90.00
_cell.angle_gamma   90.00
#
_symmetry.space_group_name_H-M   'P 1'
#
loop_
_entity.id
_entity.type
_entity.pdbx_description
1 polymer ?
#
loop_
_entity_poly.entity_id
_entity_poly.type
_entity_poly.pdbx_seq_one_letter_code
_entity_poly.pdbx_strand_id
1 'polypeptide(L)'
;MRRVPGRLGLRSALLLLLVPATGFAGPASPSAETADAVSEARLVEAALNGTTGLIASFTQTLESAALPRPQVEKGTVFLLRPGRMRWEYDEPRGKIALAAGGKSTLYLPEDRQVIIAPLGAGQGEAGKSGMGILLEPRLELVGAFAISWGPRPAGGAARPLRLTPRQPRPAYDYLLIEPDAEHLPQAIAVLSRG
;
A
#
# COMPACT_ATOMS: atom_id res chain seq x y z
N MET A 1 43.53 18.09 -87.05
CA MET A 1 44.95 18.20 -86.62
C MET A 1 45.03 18.11 -85.09
N ARG A 2 45.86 17.17 -84.60
CA ARG A 2 46.64 17.13 -83.35
C ARG A 2 46.11 17.70 -81.99
N ARG A 3 46.10 16.78 -81.01
CA ARG A 3 46.70 16.79 -79.64
C ARG A 3 45.98 17.47 -78.44
N VAL A 4 45.70 16.61 -77.45
CA VAL A 4 45.53 16.80 -75.97
C VAL A 4 46.91 17.10 -75.32
N PRO A 5 47.11 17.88 -74.21
CA PRO A 5 46.88 17.52 -72.78
C PRO A 5 46.54 18.72 -71.84
N GLY A 6 46.28 18.64 -70.52
CA GLY A 6 46.34 17.62 -69.46
C GLY A 6 45.71 18.19 -68.15
N ARG A 7 45.17 17.33 -67.27
CA ARG A 7 45.69 16.91 -65.93
C ARG A 7 45.36 17.80 -64.70
N LEU A 8 44.69 17.14 -63.74
CA LEU A 8 44.97 17.01 -62.28
C LEU A 8 44.17 17.81 -61.21
N GLY A 9 43.67 17.07 -60.19
CA GLY A 9 43.38 17.54 -58.82
C GLY A 9 42.06 17.02 -58.22
N LEU A 10 41.95 15.79 -57.66
CA LEU A 10 42.14 15.39 -56.24
C LEU A 10 41.17 16.11 -55.26
N ARG A 11 40.33 15.49 -54.42
CA ARG A 11 40.58 14.44 -53.41
C ARG A 11 39.25 13.81 -52.93
N SER A 12 39.17 12.48 -52.89
CA SER A 12 38.15 11.74 -52.14
C SER A 12 38.52 11.68 -50.66
N ALA A 13 37.59 12.02 -49.77
CA ALA A 13 37.70 11.76 -48.33
C ALA A 13 36.61 10.75 -47.94
N LEU A 14 37.04 9.55 -47.59
CA LEU A 14 36.23 8.45 -47.06
C LEU A 14 36.06 8.69 -45.55
N LEU A 15 34.84 9.01 -45.10
CA LEU A 15 34.51 9.14 -43.68
C LEU A 15 34.11 7.77 -43.12
N LEU A 16 34.97 7.20 -42.27
CA LEU A 16 34.67 6.06 -41.40
C LEU A 16 33.70 6.50 -40.30
N LEU A 17 32.47 5.99 -40.35
CA LEU A 17 31.48 6.11 -39.28
C LEU A 17 31.78 5.11 -38.17
N LEU A 18 32.30 5.62 -37.06
CA LEU A 18 32.48 4.89 -35.80
C LEU A 18 31.11 4.80 -35.10
N VAL A 19 30.52 3.61 -35.04
CA VAL A 19 29.28 3.36 -34.29
C VAL A 19 29.63 3.27 -32.79
N PRO A 20 29.11 4.14 -31.92
CA PRO A 20 29.30 4.00 -30.49
C PRO A 20 28.46 2.81 -30.00
N ALA A 21 29.12 1.85 -29.36
CA ALA A 21 28.45 0.78 -28.61
C ALA A 21 27.75 1.41 -27.39
N THR A 22 26.49 1.80 -27.53
CA THR A 22 25.62 2.10 -26.40
C THR A 22 25.38 0.83 -25.59
N GLY A 23 26.02 0.74 -24.43
CA GLY A 23 25.78 -0.33 -23.47
C GLY A 23 24.31 -0.35 -23.06
N PHE A 24 23.67 -1.50 -23.27
CA PHE A 24 22.31 -1.75 -22.82
C PHE A 24 22.34 -1.89 -21.29
N ALA A 25 21.94 -0.83 -20.56
CA ALA A 25 21.65 -0.94 -19.15
C ALA A 25 20.37 -1.79 -19.01
N GLY A 26 20.52 -3.07 -18.69
CA GLY A 26 19.40 -3.95 -18.36
C GLY A 26 18.66 -3.44 -17.12
N PRO A 27 17.36 -3.77 -16.97
CA PRO A 27 16.59 -3.37 -15.80
C PRO A 27 17.31 -3.84 -14.52
N ALA A 28 17.58 -2.90 -13.61
CA ALA A 28 18.23 -3.20 -12.34
C ALA A 28 17.40 -4.26 -11.59
N SER A 29 18.03 -5.39 -11.27
CA SER A 29 17.42 -6.41 -10.41
C SER A 29 17.05 -5.77 -9.06
N PRO A 30 15.89 -6.10 -8.48
CA PRO A 30 15.51 -5.60 -7.17
C PRO A 30 16.59 -6.00 -6.15
N SER A 31 16.90 -5.10 -5.21
CA SER A 31 17.81 -5.41 -4.12
C SER A 31 17.31 -6.63 -3.33
N ALA A 32 18.23 -7.44 -2.78
CA ALA A 32 17.86 -8.62 -2.01
C ALA A 32 16.89 -8.30 -0.87
N GLU A 33 17.05 -7.12 -0.23
CA GLU A 33 16.15 -6.60 0.80
C GLU A 33 14.73 -6.33 0.28
N THR A 34 14.58 -5.84 -0.95
CA THR A 34 13.26 -5.63 -1.56
C THR A 34 12.60 -6.97 -1.92
N ALA A 35 13.38 -7.92 -2.45
CA ALA A 35 12.88 -9.25 -2.79
C ALA A 35 12.37 -10.01 -1.55
N ASP A 36 13.07 -9.85 -0.43
CA ASP A 36 12.68 -10.37 0.88
C ASP A 36 11.36 -9.75 1.38
N ALA A 37 11.23 -8.42 1.37
CA ALA A 37 9.97 -7.75 1.76
C ALA A 37 8.77 -8.17 0.89
N VAL A 38 8.98 -8.32 -0.42
CA VAL A 38 7.94 -8.82 -1.32
C VAL A 38 7.56 -10.26 -1.00
N SER A 39 8.51 -11.09 -0.56
CA SER A 39 8.24 -12.47 -0.17
C SER A 39 7.42 -12.53 1.12
N GLU A 40 7.77 -11.74 2.14
CA GLU A 40 6.96 -11.61 3.35
C GLU A 40 5.54 -11.10 3.05
N ALA A 41 5.41 -10.10 2.18
CA ALA A 41 4.09 -9.60 1.79
C ALA A 41 3.21 -10.67 1.11
N ARG A 42 3.80 -11.63 0.38
CA ARG A 42 3.06 -12.77 -0.17
C ARG A 42 2.57 -13.71 0.93
N LEU A 43 3.34 -13.89 2.00
CA LEU A 43 2.93 -14.70 3.16
C LEU A 43 1.78 -14.03 3.89
N VAL A 44 1.87 -12.71 4.12
CA VAL A 44 0.76 -11.92 4.70
C VAL A 44 -0.50 -11.99 3.84
N GLU A 45 -0.33 -11.83 2.53
CA GLU A 45 -1.43 -11.95 1.57
C GLU A 45 -2.07 -13.34 1.63
N ALA A 46 -1.27 -14.41 1.66
CA ALA A 46 -1.74 -15.79 1.73
C ALA A 46 -2.44 -16.11 3.06
N ALA A 47 -1.88 -15.67 4.19
CA ALA A 47 -2.44 -15.87 5.53
C ALA A 47 -3.80 -15.19 5.67
N LEU A 48 -3.87 -13.91 5.28
CA LEU A 48 -5.14 -13.19 5.23
C LEU A 48 -6.09 -13.91 4.27
N ASN A 49 -5.68 -14.23 3.04
CA ASN A 49 -6.51 -14.92 2.05
C ASN A 49 -7.02 -16.31 2.47
N GLY A 50 -6.32 -17.02 3.34
CA GLY A 50 -6.77 -18.28 3.94
C GLY A 50 -7.74 -18.11 5.11
N THR A 51 -7.85 -16.90 5.67
CA THR A 51 -8.70 -16.63 6.84
C THR A 51 -10.15 -16.43 6.43
N THR A 52 -11.05 -17.21 7.02
CA THR A 52 -12.50 -17.06 6.85
C THR A 52 -13.07 -15.99 7.77
N GLY A 53 -12.61 -15.95 9.03
CA GLY A 53 -12.94 -14.89 9.95
C GLY A 53 -11.97 -14.81 11.11
N LEU A 54 -11.92 -13.64 11.75
CA LEU A 54 -11.13 -13.41 12.95
C LEU A 54 -11.88 -12.47 13.90
N ILE A 55 -11.53 -12.57 15.18
CA ILE A 55 -11.95 -11.66 16.23
C ILE A 55 -10.68 -11.19 16.93
N ALA A 56 -10.53 -9.89 17.11
CA ALA A 56 -9.38 -9.33 17.79
C ALA A 56 -9.77 -8.11 18.62
N SER A 57 -9.09 -7.92 19.75
CA SER A 57 -9.11 -6.64 20.45
C SER A 57 -8.20 -5.66 19.73
N PHE A 58 -8.58 -4.38 19.66
CA PHE A 58 -7.76 -3.34 19.04
C PHE A 58 -7.54 -2.16 19.99
N THR A 59 -6.43 -1.45 19.76
CA THR A 59 -6.20 -0.09 20.24
C THR A 59 -5.78 0.74 19.04
N GLN A 60 -6.58 1.74 18.70
CA GLN A 60 -6.36 2.66 17.60
C GLN A 60 -5.92 4.01 18.16
N THR A 61 -4.82 4.55 17.65
CA THR A 61 -4.38 5.90 17.95
C THR A 61 -4.50 6.75 16.69
N LEU A 62 -5.32 7.80 16.75
CA LEU A 62 -5.47 8.79 15.69
C LEU A 62 -4.70 10.05 16.05
N GLU A 63 -3.74 10.41 15.19
CA GLU A 63 -2.99 11.65 15.29
C GLU A 63 -3.25 12.50 14.05
N SER A 64 -3.59 13.77 14.22
CA SER A 64 -3.72 14.72 13.12
C SER A 64 -3.46 16.14 13.60
N ALA A 65 -3.07 17.03 12.67
CA ALA A 65 -2.87 18.45 12.98
C ALA A 65 -4.15 19.16 13.46
N ALA A 66 -5.33 18.61 13.17
CA ALA A 66 -6.61 19.14 13.61
C ALA A 66 -6.95 18.77 15.07
N LEU A 67 -6.26 17.78 15.65
CA LEU A 67 -6.50 17.32 17.01
C LEU A 67 -5.44 17.89 17.97
N PRO A 68 -5.84 18.44 19.13
CA PRO A 68 -4.90 19.00 20.10
C PRO A 68 -4.04 17.93 20.78
N ARG A 69 -4.46 16.66 20.72
CA ARG A 69 -3.75 15.49 21.26
C ARG A 69 -4.17 14.23 20.49
N PRO A 70 -3.34 13.16 20.50
CA PRO A 70 -3.74 11.87 19.98
C PRO A 70 -5.07 11.39 20.59
N GLN A 71 -5.99 10.95 19.75
CA GLN A 71 -7.22 10.29 20.18
C GLN A 71 -6.98 8.79 20.20
N VAL A 72 -7.22 8.17 21.36
CA VAL A 72 -7.10 6.72 21.52
C VAL A 72 -8.49 6.12 21.58
N GLU A 73 -8.71 5.10 20.75
CA GLU A 73 -9.92 4.31 20.71
C GLU A 73 -9.59 2.83 20.94
N LYS A 74 -10.45 2.09 21.64
CA LYS A 74 -10.29 0.66 21.86
C LYS A 74 -11.59 -0.08 21.63
N GLY A 75 -11.46 -1.35 21.32
CA GLY A 75 -12.59 -2.27 21.38
C GLY A 75 -12.32 -3.57 20.66
N THR A 76 -13.34 -4.11 19.99
CA THR A 76 -13.27 -5.41 19.33
C THR A 76 -13.60 -5.30 17.84
N VAL A 77 -12.75 -5.89 17.01
CA VAL A 77 -12.99 -6.06 15.57
C VAL A 77 -13.40 -7.49 15.27
N PHE A 78 -14.41 -7.64 14.44
CA PHE A 78 -14.89 -8.90 13.89
C PHE A 78 -14.75 -8.79 12.38
N LEU A 79 -13.99 -9.70 11.78
CA LEU A 79 -13.83 -9.78 10.34
C LEU A 79 -14.40 -11.12 9.89
N LEU A 80 -15.24 -11.08 8.87
CA LEU A 80 -15.79 -12.25 8.21
C LEU A 80 -15.65 -12.05 6.71
N ARG A 81 -14.68 -12.75 6.13
CA ARG A 81 -14.34 -12.56 4.73
C ARG A 81 -15.25 -13.38 3.80
N PRO A 82 -15.49 -12.90 2.58
CA PRO A 82 -15.14 -11.57 2.09
C PRO A 82 -16.11 -10.47 2.55
N GLY A 83 -15.61 -9.24 2.64
CA GLY A 83 -16.43 -8.02 2.62
C GLY A 83 -17.33 -7.73 3.83
N ARG A 84 -17.21 -8.46 4.94
CA ARG A 84 -17.90 -8.12 6.19
C ARG A 84 -16.93 -7.84 7.31
N MET A 85 -17.11 -6.70 7.96
CA MET A 85 -16.31 -6.30 9.12
C MET A 85 -17.16 -5.47 10.06
N ARG A 86 -16.96 -5.65 11.36
CA ARG A 86 -17.68 -4.92 12.40
C ARG A 86 -16.69 -4.51 13.49
N TRP A 87 -16.73 -3.25 13.86
CA TRP A 87 -15.92 -2.67 14.92
C TRP A 87 -16.87 -2.19 16.01
N GLU A 88 -16.69 -2.71 17.21
CA GLU A 88 -17.38 -2.27 18.41
C GLU A 88 -16.37 -1.48 19.24
N TYR A 89 -16.67 -0.22 19.53
CA TYR A 89 -15.80 0.66 20.29
C TYR A 89 -16.26 0.70 21.75
N ASP A 90 -15.37 0.23 22.63
CA ASP A 90 -15.58 0.17 24.07
C ASP A 90 -15.10 1.46 24.75
N GLU A 91 -14.08 2.11 24.18
CA GLU A 91 -13.51 3.37 24.67
C GLU A 91 -13.16 4.30 23.48
N PRO A 92 -13.72 5.52 23.38
CA PRO A 92 -14.96 5.95 24.02
C PRO A 92 -16.14 5.02 23.66
N ARG A 93 -17.05 4.83 24.61
CA ARG A 93 -18.07 3.78 24.51
C ARG A 93 -19.14 4.10 23.46
N GLY A 94 -19.50 3.09 22.67
CA GLY A 94 -20.81 3.01 22.01
C GLY A 94 -20.80 3.21 20.51
N LYS A 95 -19.73 3.75 19.91
CA LYS A 95 -19.59 3.81 18.45
C LYS A 95 -19.56 2.39 17.86
N ILE A 96 -20.25 2.17 16.75
CA ILE A 96 -20.18 0.92 15.98
C ILE A 96 -19.91 1.25 14.51
N ALA A 97 -18.87 0.66 13.93
CA ALA A 97 -18.63 0.74 12.50
C ALA A 97 -18.84 -0.62 11.84
N LEU A 98 -19.72 -0.69 10.85
CA LEU A 98 -20.05 -1.89 10.09
C LEU A 98 -19.68 -1.67 8.63
N ALA A 99 -19.03 -2.65 8.03
CA ALA A 99 -18.86 -2.76 6.59
C ALA A 99 -19.52 -4.06 6.13
N ALA A 100 -20.55 -3.96 5.30
CA ALA A 100 -21.27 -5.11 4.75
C ALA A 100 -22.06 -4.71 3.49
N GLY A 101 -22.21 -5.62 2.54
CA GLY A 101 -23.05 -5.40 1.35
C GLY A 101 -22.64 -4.19 0.51
N GLY A 102 -21.34 -3.90 0.44
CA GLY A 102 -20.81 -2.76 -0.33
C GLY A 102 -20.99 -1.39 0.35
N LYS A 103 -21.42 -1.36 1.62
CA LYS A 103 -21.66 -0.12 2.38
C LYS A 103 -20.90 -0.14 3.70
N SER A 104 -20.43 1.04 4.10
CA SER A 104 -20.02 1.35 5.46
C SER A 104 -21.18 2.01 6.18
N THR A 105 -21.36 1.67 7.45
CA THR A 105 -22.35 2.25 8.36
C THR A 105 -21.63 2.58 9.65
N LEU A 106 -21.68 3.85 10.06
CA LEU A 106 -21.22 4.29 11.36
C LEU A 106 -22.44 4.65 12.21
N TYR A 107 -22.62 3.95 13.32
CA TYR A 107 -23.64 4.27 14.30
C TYR A 107 -22.99 5.02 15.47
N LEU A 108 -23.51 6.22 15.72
CA LEU A 108 -23.11 7.12 16.81
C LEU A 108 -24.30 7.24 17.78
N PRO A 109 -24.32 6.47 18.87
CA PRO A 109 -25.49 6.41 19.75
C PRO A 109 -25.74 7.73 20.49
N GLU A 110 -24.68 8.44 20.89
CA GLU A 110 -24.79 9.72 21.60
C GLU A 110 -25.49 10.79 20.75
N ASP A 111 -25.20 10.79 19.45
CA ASP A 111 -25.81 11.71 18.48
C ASP A 111 -27.14 11.20 17.91
N ARG A 112 -27.54 9.97 18.26
CA ARG A 112 -28.65 9.22 17.62
C ARG A 112 -28.54 9.23 16.09
N GLN A 113 -27.33 9.11 15.59
CA GLN A 113 -27.01 9.28 14.17
C GLN A 113 -26.52 7.98 13.55
N VAL A 114 -26.91 7.75 12.29
CA VAL A 114 -26.37 6.70 11.43
C VAL A 114 -25.82 7.36 10.17
N ILE A 115 -24.54 7.15 9.88
CA ILE A 115 -23.87 7.62 8.67
C ILE A 115 -23.63 6.42 7.76
N ILE A 116 -24.13 6.49 6.53
CA ILE A 116 -23.98 5.41 5.54
C ILE A 116 -23.21 5.95 4.33
N ALA A 117 -22.18 5.24 3.91
CA ALA A 117 -21.42 5.57 2.70
C ALA A 117 -21.08 4.30 1.90
N PRO A 118 -20.99 4.37 0.56
CA PRO A 118 -20.46 3.27 -0.25
C PRO A 118 -19.02 2.91 0.16
N LEU A 119 -18.64 1.63 0.08
CA LEU A 119 -17.27 1.16 0.39
C LEU A 119 -16.24 1.43 -0.73
N GLY A 120 -16.61 2.14 -1.80
CA GLY A 120 -15.74 2.40 -2.94
C GLY A 120 -14.84 3.64 -2.77
N ALA A 121 -13.64 3.59 -3.34
CA ALA A 121 -12.73 4.74 -3.51
C ALA A 121 -12.33 5.48 -2.22
N GLY A 122 -12.13 4.77 -1.11
CA GLY A 122 -11.72 5.39 0.16
C GLY A 122 -12.83 6.20 0.84
N GLN A 123 -14.08 6.01 0.42
CA GLN A 123 -15.24 6.64 1.03
C GLN A 123 -15.70 5.85 2.26
N GLY A 124 -16.20 6.57 3.28
CA GLY A 124 -16.60 5.99 4.56
C GLY A 124 -15.44 5.64 5.50
N GLU A 125 -15.75 5.36 6.76
CA GLU A 125 -14.76 5.14 7.83
C GLU A 125 -13.79 3.98 7.52
N ALA A 126 -14.33 2.86 7.02
CA ALA A 126 -13.51 1.69 6.65
C ALA A 126 -12.59 1.96 5.45
N GLY A 127 -13.01 2.80 4.51
CA GLY A 127 -12.20 3.18 3.35
C GLY A 127 -11.10 4.17 3.72
N LYS A 128 -11.41 5.15 4.57
CA LYS A 128 -10.45 6.16 5.06
C LYS A 128 -9.37 5.56 5.97
N SER A 129 -9.70 4.53 6.74
CA SER A 129 -8.78 3.92 7.69
C SER A 129 -7.73 2.99 7.05
N GLY A 130 -7.68 2.86 5.72
CA GLY A 130 -6.81 1.89 5.03
C GLY A 130 -7.18 0.42 5.26
N MET A 131 -8.05 0.12 6.22
CA MET A 131 -8.56 -1.21 6.54
C MET A 131 -9.50 -1.75 5.46
N GLY A 132 -9.94 -0.91 4.52
CA GLY A 132 -10.74 -1.33 3.36
C GLY A 132 -10.07 -2.44 2.54
N ILE A 133 -8.74 -2.57 2.58
CA ILE A 133 -8.05 -3.70 1.93
C ILE A 133 -8.49 -5.06 2.48
N LEU A 134 -8.90 -5.15 3.75
CA LEU A 134 -9.36 -6.40 4.37
C LEU A 134 -10.77 -6.79 3.94
N LEU A 135 -11.49 -5.87 3.30
CA LEU A 135 -12.84 -6.09 2.77
C LEU A 135 -12.83 -6.57 1.32
N GLU A 136 -11.68 -6.49 0.65
CA GLU A 136 -11.55 -6.97 -0.72
C GLU A 136 -11.87 -8.47 -0.80
N PRO A 137 -12.60 -8.93 -1.82
CA PRO A 137 -12.90 -10.36 -1.98
C PRO A 137 -11.64 -11.23 -2.02
N ARG A 138 -10.57 -10.67 -2.54
CA ARG A 138 -9.25 -11.27 -2.61
C ARG A 138 -8.23 -10.16 -2.40
N LEU A 139 -7.36 -10.35 -1.41
CA LEU A 139 -6.29 -9.41 -1.13
C LEU A 139 -5.18 -9.60 -2.16
N GLU A 140 -4.72 -8.50 -2.76
CA GLU A 140 -3.66 -8.46 -3.78
C GLU A 140 -2.65 -7.36 -3.42
N LEU A 141 -1.76 -7.65 -2.47
CA LEU A 141 -0.74 -6.73 -1.98
C LEU A 141 0.33 -6.47 -3.03
N VAL A 142 0.89 -7.53 -3.62
CA VAL A 142 2.02 -7.39 -4.56
C VAL A 142 1.60 -6.67 -5.85
N GLY A 143 0.37 -6.94 -6.29
CA GLY A 143 -0.22 -6.29 -7.46
C GLY A 143 -0.59 -4.83 -7.21
N ALA A 144 -1.17 -4.50 -6.06
CA ALA A 144 -1.67 -3.15 -5.78
C ALA A 144 -0.62 -2.18 -5.20
N PHE A 145 0.45 -2.69 -4.60
CA PHE A 145 1.42 -1.88 -3.85
C PHE A 145 2.86 -2.11 -4.34
N ALA A 146 3.65 -1.04 -4.31
CA ALA A 146 5.10 -1.15 -4.23
C ALA A 146 5.47 -1.48 -2.78
N ILE A 147 6.14 -2.62 -2.60
CA ILE A 147 6.48 -3.17 -1.29
C ILE A 147 7.96 -2.95 -1.00
N SER A 148 8.25 -2.49 0.20
CA SER A 148 9.58 -2.43 0.77
C SER A 148 9.51 -2.66 2.28
N TRP A 149 10.65 -2.79 2.94
CA TRP A 149 10.66 -2.72 4.39
C TRP A 149 10.55 -1.28 4.87
N GLY A 150 9.73 -1.07 5.90
CA GLY A 150 9.59 0.20 6.61
C GLY A 150 10.79 0.53 7.52
N PRO A 151 10.70 1.62 8.30
CA PRO A 151 11.71 1.94 9.30
C PRO A 151 11.82 0.80 10.32
N ARG A 152 13.04 0.46 10.72
CA ARG A 152 13.25 -0.55 11.77
C ARG A 152 12.77 0.05 13.11
N PRO A 153 11.79 -0.57 13.78
CA PRO A 153 11.31 -0.07 15.05
C PRO A 153 12.39 -0.24 16.13
N ALA A 154 12.32 0.60 17.16
CA ALA A 154 13.14 0.45 18.36
C ALA A 154 12.65 -0.76 19.19
N GLY A 155 13.52 -1.33 20.02
CA GLY A 155 13.11 -2.30 21.05
C GLY A 155 12.80 -3.72 20.55
N GLY A 156 13.28 -4.11 19.37
CA GLY A 156 13.23 -5.51 18.91
C GLY A 156 11.90 -5.96 18.29
N ALA A 157 10.96 -5.03 18.05
CA ALA A 157 9.75 -5.33 17.28
C ALA A 157 10.08 -5.74 15.84
N ALA A 158 9.19 -6.53 15.23
CA ALA A 158 9.31 -6.94 13.84
C ALA A 158 9.32 -5.71 12.92
N ARG A 159 10.17 -5.72 11.89
CA ARG A 159 10.21 -4.61 10.94
C ARG A 159 8.92 -4.61 10.12
N PRO A 160 8.20 -3.49 10.01
CA PRO A 160 6.97 -3.46 9.24
C PRO A 160 7.25 -3.53 7.74
N LEU A 161 6.34 -4.15 6.99
CA LEU A 161 6.22 -3.95 5.57
C LEU A 161 5.67 -2.56 5.28
N ARG A 162 6.30 -1.83 4.37
CA ARG A 162 5.78 -0.59 3.81
C ARG A 162 5.09 -0.88 2.48
N LEU A 163 3.81 -0.56 2.41
CA LEU A 163 2.98 -0.74 1.23
C LEU A 163 2.60 0.64 0.67
N THR A 164 3.22 1.01 -0.45
CA THR A 164 2.93 2.27 -1.14
C THR A 164 2.01 1.98 -2.33
N PRO A 165 0.78 2.53 -2.38
CA PRO A 165 -0.14 2.28 -3.48
C PRO A 165 0.50 2.60 -4.83
N ARG A 166 0.38 1.68 -5.81
CA ARG A 166 0.84 1.94 -7.19
C ARG A 166 -0.03 2.96 -7.90
N GLN A 167 -1.31 3.02 -7.52
CA GLN A 167 -2.25 4.05 -7.94
C GLN A 167 -2.55 4.96 -6.76
N PRO A 168 -2.51 6.30 -6.93
CA PRO A 168 -2.81 7.24 -5.86
C PRO A 168 -4.16 6.94 -5.20
N ARG A 169 -4.16 6.94 -3.86
CA ARG A 169 -5.38 6.79 -3.07
C ARG A 169 -5.58 8.08 -2.25
N PRO A 170 -6.76 8.73 -2.29
CA PRO A 170 -7.00 9.95 -1.53
C PRO A 170 -6.90 9.77 -0.01
N ALA A 171 -7.10 8.54 0.47
CA ALA A 171 -7.18 8.25 1.90
C ALA A 171 -5.80 8.19 2.61
N TYR A 172 -4.73 7.80 1.90
CA TYR A 172 -3.41 7.60 2.51
C TYR A 172 -2.31 7.49 1.44
N ASP A 173 -1.07 7.80 1.83
CA ASP A 173 0.12 7.67 0.98
C ASP A 173 0.77 6.30 1.07
N TYR A 174 0.79 5.69 2.27
CA TYR A 174 1.30 4.35 2.47
C TYR A 174 0.74 3.71 3.74
N LEU A 175 0.80 2.38 3.79
CA LEU A 175 0.51 1.60 4.97
C LEU A 175 1.81 1.01 5.52
N LEU A 176 1.88 0.85 6.83
CA LEU A 176 2.83 -0.04 7.49
C LEU A 176 2.06 -1.23 8.04
N ILE A 177 2.50 -2.45 7.76
CA ILE A 177 1.94 -3.69 8.30
C ILE A 177 3.04 -4.42 9.05
N GLU A 178 2.83 -4.64 10.34
CA GLU A 178 3.65 -5.55 11.12
C GLU A 178 2.98 -6.93 11.11
N PRO A 179 3.60 -7.95 10.51
CA PRO A 179 3.13 -9.32 10.62
C PRO A 179 3.54 -9.95 11.97
N ASP A 180 2.72 -10.85 12.48
CA ASP A 180 3.08 -11.78 13.54
C ASP A 180 3.80 -13.03 13.00
N ALA A 181 4.02 -14.02 13.87
CA ALA A 181 4.67 -15.29 13.52
C ALA A 181 3.87 -16.15 12.53
N GLU A 182 2.57 -15.88 12.36
CA GLU A 182 1.65 -16.55 11.43
C GLU A 182 1.40 -15.71 10.17
N HIS A 183 2.14 -14.61 10.03
CA HIS A 183 2.01 -13.62 8.97
C HIS A 183 0.67 -12.88 8.96
N LEU A 184 -0.10 -12.93 10.04
CA LEU A 184 -1.28 -12.10 10.20
C LEU A 184 -0.89 -10.70 10.67
N PRO A 185 -1.60 -9.64 10.24
CA PRO A 185 -1.31 -8.29 10.73
C PRO A 185 -1.56 -8.18 12.24
N GLN A 186 -0.51 -7.91 13.02
CA GLN A 186 -0.63 -7.56 14.45
C GLN A 186 -0.80 -6.05 14.66
N ALA A 187 -0.23 -5.24 13.77
CA ALA A 187 -0.35 -3.79 13.79
C ALA A 187 -0.40 -3.24 12.37
N ILE A 188 -1.26 -2.24 12.17
CA ILE A 188 -1.40 -1.52 10.90
C ILE A 188 -1.35 -0.04 11.21
N ALA A 189 -0.45 0.68 10.54
CA ALA A 189 -0.43 2.14 10.56
C ALA A 189 -0.78 2.69 9.18
N VAL A 190 -1.60 3.73 9.17
CA VAL A 190 -2.08 4.39 7.95
C VAL A 190 -1.54 5.80 7.94
N LEU A 191 -0.75 6.13 6.92
CA LEU A 191 -0.02 7.39 6.88
C LEU A 191 -0.44 8.19 5.67
N SER A 192 -0.95 9.39 5.93
CA SER A 192 -1.26 10.42 4.94
C SER A 192 -0.35 11.64 5.17
N ARG A 193 0.14 12.26 4.11
CA ARG A 193 0.70 13.61 4.15
C ARG A 193 -0.37 14.54 4.70
N GLY A 194 -0.02 15.25 5.77
CA GLY A 194 -0.79 16.38 6.28
C GLY A 194 -0.71 17.58 5.36
#